data_AF-A0A4Z0LCL9-F1
#
_entry.id   AF-A0A4Z0LCL9-F1
#
_cell.length_a   1.000
_cell.length_b   1.000
_cell.length_c   1.000
_cell.angle_alpha   90.00
_cell.angle_beta   90.00
_cell.angle_gamma   90.00
#
_symmetry.space_group_name_H-M   'P 1'
#
loop_
_entity.id
_entity.type
_entity.pdbx_description
1 polymer ?
#
loop_
_entity_poly.entity_id
_entity_poly.type
_entity_poly.pdbx_seq_one_letter_code
_entity_poly.pdbx_strand_id
1 'polypeptide(L)'
;MKNKIEILTKIGVFGTFLGHGIVALCINPKWIPLLTCYGFSEGQAVALMPYIGIADIIIAFTVLLYPIRFVVGWAILWAFMTALSRPISGERFVEFVERSANWCLPLVLLLLLGIPQNFKSWFKVRE
;
A
#
# COMPACT_ATOMS: atom_id res chain seq x y z
N MET A 1 13.78 6.86 -21.16
CA MET A 1 13.00 5.68 -20.72
C MET A 1 12.71 5.68 -19.21
N LYS A 2 13.73 5.84 -18.33
CA LYS A 2 13.54 5.85 -16.86
C LYS A 2 12.39 6.74 -16.37
N ASN A 3 12.27 7.97 -16.89
CA ASN A 3 11.22 8.91 -16.49
C ASN A 3 9.79 8.42 -16.83
N LYS A 4 9.58 7.74 -17.97
CA LYS A 4 8.25 7.24 -18.35
C LYS A 4 7.80 6.08 -17.45
N ILE A 5 8.71 5.13 -17.16
CA ILE A 5 8.40 4.00 -16.29
C ILE A 5 8.11 4.50 -14.87
N GLU A 6 8.94 5.41 -14.34
CA GLU A 6 8.72 6.01 -13.03
C GLU A 6 7.35 6.70 -12.92
N ILE A 7 6.96 7.50 -13.92
CA ILE A 7 5.64 8.14 -13.96
C ILE A 7 4.51 7.10 -13.95
N LEU A 8 4.60 6.07 -14.80
CA LEU A 8 3.59 5.00 -14.84
C LEU A 8 3.50 4.24 -13.52
N THR A 9 4.64 3.93 -12.89
CA THR A 9 4.66 3.26 -11.59
C THR A 9 4.06 4.15 -10.51
N LYS A 10 4.38 5.45 -10.47
CA LYS A 10 3.75 6.40 -9.53
C LYS A 10 2.24 6.47 -9.71
N ILE A 11 1.75 6.51 -10.95
CA ILE A 11 0.31 6.50 -11.26
C ILE A 11 -0.34 5.18 -10.78
N GLY A 12 0.32 4.04 -11.00
CA GLY A 12 -0.18 2.74 -10.55
C GLY A 12 -0.26 2.64 -9.03
N VAL A 13 0.77 3.08 -8.30
CA VAL A 13 0.75 3.14 -6.83
C VAL A 13 -0.32 4.11 -6.35
N PHE A 14 -0.42 5.30 -6.94
CA PHE A 14 -1.45 6.28 -6.62
C PHE A 14 -2.86 5.70 -6.79
N GLY A 15 -3.18 5.10 -7.93
CA GLY A 15 -4.50 4.52 -8.19
C GLY A 15 -4.83 3.38 -7.23
N THR A 16 -3.85 2.54 -6.91
CA THR A 16 -4.00 1.44 -5.93
C THR A 16 -4.38 1.99 -4.57
N PHE A 17 -3.56 2.89 -4.01
CA PHE A 17 -3.77 3.42 -2.66
C PHE A 17 -4.97 4.35 -2.56
N LEU A 18 -5.22 5.19 -3.58
CA LEU A 18 -6.42 6.05 -3.58
C LEU A 18 -7.70 5.22 -3.62
N GLY A 19 -7.75 4.20 -4.48
CA GLY A 19 -8.90 3.30 -4.58
C GLY A 19 -9.16 2.55 -3.27
N HIS A 20 -8.12 1.96 -2.68
CA HIS A 20 -8.24 1.28 -1.37
C HIS A 20 -8.63 2.26 -0.27
N GLY A 21 -8.05 3.46 -0.26
CA GLY A 21 -8.36 4.49 0.73
C GLY A 21 -9.83 4.92 0.71
N ILE A 22 -10.39 5.15 -0.48
CA ILE A 22 -11.82 5.46 -0.64
C ILE A 22 -12.70 4.29 -0.17
N VAL A 23 -12.36 3.06 -0.55
CA VAL A 23 -13.11 1.86 -0.12
C VAL A 23 -13.07 1.68 1.41
N ALA A 24 -11.95 1.98 2.06
CA ALA A 24 -11.80 1.92 3.51
C ALA A 24 -12.63 3.01 4.21
N LEU A 25 -12.65 4.24 3.67
CA LEU A 25 -13.49 5.33 4.17
C LEU A 25 -14.99 4.99 4.12
N CYS A 26 -15.40 4.19 3.13
CA CYS A 26 -16.76 3.67 3.01
C CYS A 26 -17.05 2.47 3.94
N ILE A 27 -16.09 2.03 4.78
CA ILE A 27 -16.24 0.94 5.74
C ILE A 27 -16.72 -0.34 5.04
N ASN A 28 -15.91 -0.85 4.11
CA ASN A 28 -16.26 -2.05 3.36
C ASN A 28 -16.36 -3.28 4.30
N PRO A 29 -17.54 -3.90 4.46
CA PRO A 29 -17.71 -5.02 5.39
C PRO A 29 -16.86 -6.24 5.02
N LYS A 30 -16.48 -6.39 3.74
CA LYS A 30 -15.59 -7.47 3.30
C LYS A 30 -14.17 -7.36 3.85
N TRP A 31 -13.80 -6.22 4.44
CA TRP A 31 -12.47 -6.02 5.02
C TRP A 31 -12.43 -6.29 6.52
N ILE A 32 -13.59 -6.46 7.17
CA ILE A 32 -13.64 -6.83 8.59
C ILE A 32 -12.84 -8.12 8.84
N PRO A 33 -13.02 -9.23 8.09
CA PRO A 33 -12.23 -10.45 8.28
C PRO A 33 -10.71 -10.25 8.09
N LEU A 34 -10.31 -9.31 7.24
CA LEU A 34 -8.91 -9.00 6.95
C LEU A 34 -8.22 -8.27 8.11
N LEU A 35 -8.99 -7.53 8.90
CA LEU A 35 -8.48 -6.89 10.10
C LEU A 35 -8.56 -7.84 11.29
N THR A 36 -9.68 -8.56 11.45
CA THR A 36 -9.84 -9.48 12.60
C THR A 36 -8.86 -10.64 12.56
N CYS A 37 -8.36 -11.04 11.38
CA CYS A 37 -7.29 -12.05 11.29
C CYS A 37 -5.97 -11.62 11.96
N TYR A 38 -5.78 -10.33 12.21
CA TYR A 38 -4.65 -9.78 12.95
C TYR A 38 -4.95 -9.55 14.45
N GLY A 39 -6.08 -10.04 14.95
CA GLY A 39 -6.44 -9.99 16.38
C GLY A 39 -7.28 -8.79 16.79
N PHE A 40 -7.73 -7.95 15.85
CA PHE A 40 -8.70 -6.90 16.14
C PHE A 40 -10.11 -7.49 16.34
N SER A 41 -10.91 -6.87 17.20
CA SER A 41 -12.35 -7.16 17.26
C SER A 41 -13.07 -6.56 16.05
N GLU A 42 -14.29 -7.01 15.75
CA GLU A 42 -15.09 -6.45 14.64
C GLU A 42 -15.36 -4.94 14.85
N GLY A 43 -15.67 -4.53 16.08
CA GLY A 43 -15.87 -3.13 16.42
C GLY A 43 -14.60 -2.29 16.20
N GLN A 44 -13.42 -2.84 16.54
CA GLN A 44 -12.14 -2.20 16.24
C GLN A 44 -11.88 -2.13 14.74
N ALA A 45 -12.18 -3.20 13.99
CA ALA A 45 -12.00 -3.22 12.54
C ALA A 45 -12.83 -2.13 11.85
N VAL A 46 -14.10 -1.99 12.25
CA VAL A 46 -15.00 -0.93 11.76
C VAL A 46 -14.47 0.46 12.13
N ALA A 47 -14.02 0.64 13.38
CA ALA A 47 -13.49 1.92 13.84
C ALA A 47 -12.16 2.30 13.15
N LEU A 48 -11.30 1.34 12.83
CA LEU A 48 -9.98 1.57 12.25
C LEU A 48 -10.02 1.84 10.74
N MET A 49 -11.00 1.30 10.02
CA MET A 49 -11.08 1.41 8.55
C MET A 49 -11.03 2.85 8.01
N PRO A 50 -11.73 3.84 8.59
CA PRO A 50 -11.60 5.23 8.15
C PRO A 50 -10.19 5.80 8.33
N TYR A 51 -9.49 5.46 9.41
CA TYR A 51 -8.11 5.91 9.65
C TYR A 51 -7.13 5.27 8.66
N ILE A 52 -7.33 3.98 8.35
CA ILE A 52 -6.60 3.29 7.28
C ILE A 52 -6.86 3.99 5.94
N GLY A 53 -8.11 4.37 5.67
CA GLY A 53 -8.48 5.08 4.45
C GLY A 53 -7.76 6.42 4.27
N ILE A 54 -7.71 7.21 5.34
CA ILE A 54 -6.96 8.48 5.37
C ILE A 54 -5.47 8.22 5.14
N ALA A 55 -4.89 7.22 5.80
CA ALA A 55 -3.48 6.87 5.63
C ALA A 55 -3.16 6.45 4.18
N ASP A 56 -4.00 5.63 3.56
CA ASP A 56 -3.85 5.20 2.17
C ASP A 56 -3.91 6.40 1.20
N ILE A 57 -4.82 7.36 1.42
CA ILE A 57 -4.90 8.58 0.61
C ILE A 57 -3.63 9.43 0.76
N ILE A 58 -3.10 9.59 1.98
CA ILE A 58 -1.84 10.31 2.22
C ILE A 58 -0.69 9.63 1.47
N ILE A 59 -0.60 8.29 1.51
CA ILE A 59 0.41 7.53 0.77
C ILE A 59 0.25 7.76 -0.73
N ALA A 60 -0.98 7.68 -1.26
CA ALA A 60 -1.25 7.86 -2.68
C ALA A 60 -0.72 9.21 -3.19
N PHE A 61 -1.10 10.31 -2.55
CA PHE A 61 -0.68 11.65 -2.97
C PHE A 61 0.81 11.89 -2.72
N THR A 62 1.35 11.38 -1.61
CA THR A 62 2.78 11.48 -1.34
C THR A 62 3.58 10.80 -2.44
N VAL A 63 3.25 9.55 -2.79
CA VAL A 63 3.94 8.82 -3.86
C VAL A 63 3.79 9.52 -5.22
N LEU A 64 2.63 10.08 -5.53
CA LEU A 64 2.40 10.77 -6.80
C LEU A 64 3.22 12.07 -6.92
N LEU A 65 3.30 12.86 -5.86
CA LEU A 65 3.92 14.19 -5.90
C LEU A 65 5.41 14.15 -5.50
N TYR A 66 5.71 13.50 -4.39
CA TYR A 66 7.03 13.43 -3.76
C TYR A 66 7.29 11.99 -3.31
N PRO A 67 7.78 11.10 -4.20
CA PRO A 67 7.96 9.68 -3.87
C PRO A 67 9.12 9.48 -2.89
N ILE A 68 8.88 9.79 -1.61
CA ILE A 68 9.82 9.65 -0.51
C ILE A 68 10.03 8.16 -0.28
N ARG A 69 11.30 7.70 -0.31
CA ARG A 69 11.63 6.27 -0.23
C ARG A 69 11.03 5.58 0.99
N PHE A 70 11.00 6.26 2.14
CA PHE A 70 10.36 5.75 3.36
C PHE A 70 8.88 5.43 3.14
N VAL A 71 8.13 6.33 2.51
CA VAL A 71 6.70 6.13 2.21
C VAL A 71 6.50 5.03 1.19
N VAL A 72 7.38 4.93 0.18
CA VAL A 72 7.36 3.84 -0.79
C VAL A 72 7.65 2.50 -0.11
N GLY A 73 8.64 2.45 0.80
CA GLY A 73 8.95 1.27 1.60
C GLY A 73 7.77 0.83 2.48
N TRP A 74 7.12 1.78 3.14
CA TRP A 74 5.89 1.54 3.88
C TRP A 74 4.77 1.02 2.98
N ALA A 75 4.58 1.59 1.79
CA ALA A 75 3.59 1.13 0.83
C ALA A 75 3.80 -0.33 0.40
N ILE A 76 5.05 -0.77 0.23
CA ILE A 76 5.40 -2.18 -0.06
C ILE A 76 4.94 -3.07 1.09
N LEU A 77 5.37 -2.75 2.32
CA LEU A 77 5.07 -3.56 3.51
C LEU A 77 3.56 -3.63 3.75
N TRP A 78 2.90 -2.48 3.72
CA TRP A 78 1.47 -2.37 3.95
C TRP A 78 0.66 -3.15 2.92
N ALA A 79 0.89 -2.91 1.61
CA ALA A 79 0.16 -3.61 0.55
C ALA A 79 0.42 -5.13 0.58
N PHE A 80 1.63 -5.56 0.93
CA PHE A 80 1.95 -6.98 1.08
C PHE A 80 1.17 -7.61 2.24
N MET A 81 1.18 -6.99 3.42
CA MET A 81 0.43 -7.47 4.59
C MET A 81 -1.08 -7.47 4.34
N THR A 82 -1.61 -6.44 3.69
CA THR A 82 -3.02 -6.39 3.30
C THR A 82 -3.37 -7.48 2.29
N ALA A 83 -2.52 -7.76 1.30
CA ALA A 83 -2.75 -8.88 0.39
C ALA A 83 -2.68 -10.24 1.11
N LEU A 84 -1.71 -10.40 2.01
CA LEU A 84 -1.48 -11.63 2.77
C LEU A 84 -2.63 -11.93 3.75
N SER A 85 -3.35 -10.91 4.21
CA SER A 85 -4.53 -11.09 5.05
C SER A 85 -5.60 -11.98 4.40
N ARG A 86 -5.68 -12.04 3.07
CA ARG A 86 -6.68 -12.82 2.32
C ARG A 86 -6.62 -14.32 2.66
N PRO A 87 -5.50 -15.04 2.43
CA PRO A 87 -5.42 -16.44 2.84
C PRO A 87 -5.49 -16.63 4.35
N ILE A 88 -4.98 -15.68 5.15
CA ILE A 88 -5.03 -15.78 6.62
C ILE A 88 -6.47 -15.69 7.14
N SER A 89 -7.32 -14.86 6.51
CA SER A 89 -8.74 -14.73 6.84
C SER A 89 -9.62 -15.84 6.24
N GLY A 90 -9.03 -16.84 5.60
CA GLY A 90 -9.74 -17.99 5.02
C GLY A 90 -10.13 -17.87 3.55
N GLU A 91 -9.70 -16.81 2.84
CA GLU A 91 -9.87 -16.73 1.39
C GLU A 91 -8.85 -17.63 0.65
N ARG A 92 -9.06 -17.85 -0.65
CA ARG A 92 -8.17 -18.70 -1.45
C ARG A 92 -6.81 -18.02 -1.63
N PHE A 93 -5.72 -18.80 -1.60
CA PHE A 93 -4.36 -18.26 -1.82
C PHE A 93 -4.20 -17.47 -3.13
N VAL A 94 -5.00 -17.78 -4.16
CA VAL A 94 -5.01 -17.02 -5.42
C VAL A 94 -5.36 -15.55 -5.24
N GLU A 95 -6.15 -15.18 -4.22
CA GLU A 95 -6.48 -13.78 -3.91
C GLU A 95 -5.24 -12.96 -3.53
N PHE A 96 -4.27 -13.59 -2.86
CA PHE A 96 -2.97 -12.97 -2.58
C PHE A 96 -2.17 -12.77 -3.87
N VAL A 97 -2.15 -13.78 -4.75
CA VAL A 97 -1.41 -13.76 -6.02
C VAL A 97 -2.00 -12.73 -6.99
N GLU A 98 -3.32 -12.64 -7.10
CA GLU A 98 -4.02 -11.64 -7.92
C GLU A 98 -3.67 -10.21 -7.48
N ARG A 99 -3.46 -10.00 -6.17
CA ARG A 99 -3.08 -8.73 -5.58
C ARG A 99 -1.59 -8.41 -5.66
N SER A 100 -0.79 -9.24 -6.33
CA SER A 100 0.67 -9.04 -6.46
C SER A 100 1.05 -7.67 -7.02
N ALA A 101 0.27 -7.14 -7.97
CA ALA A 101 0.47 -5.81 -8.52
C ALA A 101 0.49 -4.70 -7.45
N ASN A 102 -0.29 -4.85 -6.36
CA ASN A 102 -0.42 -3.84 -5.31
C ASN A 102 0.90 -3.58 -4.57
N TRP A 103 1.70 -4.63 -4.31
CA TRP A 103 2.97 -4.52 -3.60
C TRP A 103 4.19 -4.56 -4.53
N CYS A 104 4.06 -5.15 -5.74
CA CYS A 104 5.11 -5.11 -6.76
C CYS A 104 5.31 -3.71 -7.36
N LEU A 105 4.25 -2.93 -7.57
CA LEU A 105 4.38 -1.57 -8.12
C LEU A 105 5.22 -0.63 -7.23
N PRO A 106 4.97 -0.50 -5.92
CA PRO A 106 5.84 0.32 -5.08
C PRO A 106 7.25 -0.28 -4.94
N LEU A 107 7.43 -1.61 -5.08
CA LEU A 107 8.76 -2.23 -5.14
C LEU A 107 9.53 -1.78 -6.39
N VAL A 108 8.90 -1.81 -7.57
CA VAL A 108 9.47 -1.28 -8.81
C VAL A 108 9.82 0.20 -8.65
N LEU A 109 8.96 0.99 -8.00
CA LEU A 109 9.23 2.40 -7.73
C LEU A 109 10.48 2.57 -6.87
N LEU A 110 10.62 1.81 -5.78
CA LEU A 110 11.80 1.86 -4.92
C LEU A 110 13.09 1.54 -5.69
N LEU A 111 13.06 0.54 -6.57
CA LEU A 111 14.20 0.19 -7.43
C LEU A 111 14.57 1.33 -8.39
N LEU A 112 13.59 2.05 -8.95
CA LEU A 112 13.82 3.20 -9.82
C LEU A 112 14.37 4.42 -9.07
N LEU A 113 13.92 4.63 -7.82
CA LEU A 113 14.44 5.68 -6.94
C LEU A 113 15.85 5.35 -6.41
N GLY A 114 16.27 4.10 -6.47
CA GLY A 114 17.54 3.60 -5.90
C GLY A 114 17.37 3.10 -4.47
N ILE A 115 17.93 1.92 -4.20
CA ILE A 115 17.87 1.28 -2.88
C ILE A 115 18.70 2.10 -1.88
N PRO A 116 18.11 2.61 -0.80
CA PRO A 116 18.80 3.45 0.17
C PRO A 116 19.87 2.64 0.92
N GLN A 117 21.12 3.13 0.90
CA GLN A 117 22.25 2.47 1.57
C GLN A 117 22.40 2.85 3.05
N ASN A 118 21.74 3.92 3.48
CA ASN A 118 21.81 4.42 4.86
C ASN A 118 20.47 5.03 5.28
N PHE A 119 20.31 5.25 6.60
CA PHE A 119 19.07 5.77 7.17
C PHE A 119 18.65 7.13 6.59
N LYS A 120 19.60 8.03 6.32
CA LYS A 120 19.29 9.36 5.77
C LYS A 120 18.73 9.28 4.35
N SER A 121 19.18 8.33 3.54
CA SER A 121 18.71 8.16 2.16
C SER A 121 17.22 7.79 2.07
N TRP A 122 16.62 7.23 3.14
CA TRP A 122 15.18 6.91 3.18
C TRP A 122 14.28 8.15 3.13
N PHE A 123 14.76 9.30 3.59
CA PHE A 123 13.99 10.55 3.64
C PHE A 123 14.17 11.43 2.39
N LYS A 124 14.96 10.95 1.41
CA LYS A 124 15.17 11.65 0.15
C LYS A 124 14.22 11.15 -0.94
N VAL A 125 13.90 12.03 -1.89
CA VAL A 125 13.10 11.71 -3.08
C VAL A 125 13.97 11.08 -4.18
N ARG A 126 15.22 11.53 -4.37
CA ARG A 126 16.22 10.95 -5.28
C ARG A 126 17.61 10.98 -4.63
N GLU A 127 18.53 10.16 -5.15
CA GLU A 127 19.96 10.27 -4.81
C GLU A 127 20.59 11.43 -5.58
#